data_AF-A0A2L0UIK8-F1
#
_entry.id   AF-A0A2L0UIK8-F1
#
_cell.length_a   1.000
_cell.length_b   1.000
_cell.length_c   1.000
_cell.angle_alpha   90.00
_cell.angle_beta   90.00
_cell.angle_gamma   90.00
#
_symmetry.space_group_name_H-M   'P 1'
#
loop_
_entity.id
_entity.type
_entity.pdbx_description
1 polymer ?
#
loop_
_entity_poly.entity_id
_entity_poly.type
_entity_poly.pdbx_seq_one_letter_code
_entity_poly.pdbx_strand_id
1 'polypeptide(L)'
;ATPETAAELIELATRLRVLGEAGRGHEQPYLDADIAFHALLLAASGNDMMTSLHGIVTEVLAGRTDLGLSPADPAPVSFDNHEGVARAIADRNEDLAEEYARAVVLEVWHELGDL
;
A
#
# COMPACT_ATOMS: atom_id res chain seq x y z
N ALA A 1 15.46 1.51 4.77
CA ALA A 1 15.21 2.54 3.73
C ALA A 1 16.26 3.66 3.78
N THR A 2 16.72 4.12 2.62
CA THR A 2 17.47 5.39 2.50
C THR A 2 16.48 6.57 2.50
N PRO A 3 16.94 7.82 2.67
CA PRO A 3 16.07 9.00 2.56
C PRO A 3 15.33 9.07 1.22
N GLU A 4 15.97 8.67 0.13
CA GLU A 4 15.38 8.64 -1.22
C GLU A 4 14.24 7.61 -1.29
N THR A 5 14.46 6.40 -0.78
CA THR A 5 13.40 5.38 -0.67
C THR A 5 12.22 5.86 0.17
N ALA A 6 12.48 6.55 1.28
CA ALA A 6 11.41 7.08 2.13
C ALA A 6 10.62 8.18 1.42
N ALA A 7 11.29 9.07 0.68
CA ALA A 7 10.63 10.11 -0.12
C ALA A 7 9.76 9.51 -1.23
N GLU A 8 10.23 8.47 -1.91
CA GLU A 8 9.47 7.77 -2.94
C GLU A 8 8.24 7.05 -2.38
N LEU A 9 8.36 6.41 -1.20
CA LEU A 9 7.20 5.85 -0.48
C LEU A 9 6.16 6.93 -0.14
N ILE A 10 6.60 8.11 0.30
CA ILE A 10 5.70 9.23 0.60
C ILE A 10 4.98 9.71 -0.67
N GLU A 11 5.70 9.83 -1.79
CA GLU A 11 5.12 10.24 -3.07
C GLU A 11 4.05 9.24 -3.53
N LEU A 12 4.34 7.95 -3.47
CA LEU A 12 3.41 6.89 -3.84
C LEU A 12 2.18 6.86 -2.92
N ALA A 13 2.35 6.97 -1.60
CA ALA A 13 1.23 7.07 -0.66
C ALA A 13 0.36 8.31 -0.92
N THR A 14 0.98 9.45 -1.22
CA THR A 14 0.27 10.68 -1.59
C THR A 14 -0.54 10.49 -2.88
N ARG A 15 0.03 9.79 -3.86
CA ARG A 15 -0.65 9.47 -5.11
C ARG A 15 -1.87 8.57 -4.89
N LEU A 16 -1.76 7.57 -4.01
CA LEU A 16 -2.89 6.72 -3.62
C LEU A 16 -4.01 7.54 -2.99
N ARG A 17 -3.70 8.47 -2.06
CA ARG A 17 -4.69 9.39 -1.50
C ARG A 17 -5.39 10.20 -2.59
N VAL A 18 -4.62 10.89 -3.44
CA VAL A 18 -5.17 11.78 -4.47
C VAL A 18 -6.10 11.03 -5.44
N LEU A 19 -5.73 9.82 -5.84
CA LEU A 19 -6.56 8.99 -6.72
C LEU A 19 -7.77 8.41 -5.99
N GLY A 20 -7.60 7.96 -4.75
CA GLY A 20 -8.67 7.45 -3.90
C GLY A 20 -9.75 8.50 -3.62
N GLU A 21 -9.35 9.69 -3.14
CA GLU A 21 -10.26 10.83 -2.89
C GLU A 21 -10.96 11.34 -4.16
N ALA A 22 -10.40 11.07 -5.34
CA ALA A 22 -11.03 11.37 -6.63
C ALA A 22 -12.01 10.28 -7.11
N GLY A 23 -12.24 9.21 -6.34
CA GLY A 23 -13.10 8.08 -6.72
C GLY A 23 -12.50 7.18 -7.79
N ARG A 24 -11.16 7.15 -7.90
CA ARG A 24 -10.40 6.44 -8.95
C ARG A 24 -9.66 5.20 -8.41
N GLY A 25 -10.10 4.67 -7.27
CA GLY A 25 -9.44 3.54 -6.57
C GLY A 25 -9.40 2.22 -7.35
N HIS A 26 -10.25 2.08 -8.36
CA HIS A 26 -10.34 0.90 -9.23
C HIS A 26 -9.67 1.08 -10.60
N GLU A 27 -9.07 2.25 -10.84
CA GLU A 27 -8.43 2.54 -12.13
C GLU A 27 -6.96 2.11 -12.14
N GLN A 28 -6.45 1.82 -13.34
CA GLN A 28 -5.06 1.42 -13.55
C GLN A 28 -4.03 2.35 -12.86
N PRO A 29 -4.15 3.70 -12.87
CA PRO A 29 -3.17 4.55 -12.21
C PRO A 29 -3.10 4.40 -10.69
N TYR A 30 -4.18 3.93 -10.04
CA TYR A 30 -4.19 3.62 -8.62
C TYR A 30 -3.51 2.28 -8.37
N LEU A 31 -3.89 1.25 -9.13
CA LEU A 31 -3.26 -0.07 -9.07
C LEU A 31 -1.74 -0.01 -9.30
N ASP A 32 -1.29 0.75 -10.29
CA ASP A 32 0.14 0.94 -10.58
C ASP A 32 0.88 1.57 -9.39
N ALA A 33 0.26 2.56 -8.74
CA ALA A 33 0.83 3.22 -7.57
C ALA A 33 0.88 2.30 -6.36
N ASP A 34 -0.16 1.47 -6.17
CA ASP A 34 -0.29 0.54 -5.06
C ASP A 34 0.73 -0.60 -5.17
N ILE A 35 0.85 -1.20 -6.36
CA ILE A 35 1.90 -2.19 -6.66
C ILE A 35 3.29 -1.59 -6.42
N ALA A 36 3.55 -0.37 -6.94
CA ALA A 36 4.85 0.27 -6.76
C ALA A 36 5.17 0.54 -5.28
N PHE A 37 4.18 0.99 -4.50
CA PHE A 37 4.34 1.24 -3.07
C PHE A 37 4.74 -0.05 -2.33
N HIS A 38 3.97 -1.13 -2.53
CA HIS A 38 4.23 -2.41 -1.88
C HIS A 38 5.55 -3.04 -2.33
N ALA A 39 5.87 -2.98 -3.61
CA ALA A 39 7.15 -3.47 -4.14
C ALA A 39 8.34 -2.76 -3.48
N LEU A 40 8.28 -1.43 -3.41
CA LEU A 40 9.32 -0.62 -2.80
C LEU A 40 9.43 -0.88 -1.30
N LEU A 41 8.30 -0.99 -0.59
CA LEU A 41 8.25 -1.30 0.84
C LEU A 41 8.93 -2.65 1.15
N LEU A 42 8.60 -3.69 0.39
CA LEU A 42 9.18 -5.02 0.55
C LEU A 42 10.69 -5.02 0.27
N ALA A 43 11.13 -4.36 -0.80
CA ALA A 43 12.55 -4.21 -1.11
C ALA A 43 13.30 -3.40 -0.03
N ALA A 44 12.67 -2.35 0.50
CA ALA A 44 13.24 -1.48 1.52
C ALA A 44 13.46 -2.16 2.88
N SER A 45 12.83 -3.32 3.10
CA SER A 45 13.01 -4.15 4.30
C SER A 45 14.43 -4.71 4.44
N GLY A 46 15.17 -4.85 3.34
CA GLY A 46 16.47 -5.53 3.32
C GLY A 46 16.39 -7.02 3.63
N ASN A 47 15.19 -7.60 3.62
CA ASN A 47 14.94 -9.01 3.85
C ASN A 47 14.60 -9.70 2.52
N ASP A 48 15.48 -10.58 2.06
CA ASP A 48 15.33 -11.28 0.77
C ASP A 48 14.05 -12.11 0.71
N MET A 49 13.63 -12.70 1.84
CA MET A 49 12.38 -13.46 1.91
C MET A 49 11.17 -12.54 1.70
N MET A 50 11.15 -11.36 2.33
CA MET A 50 10.09 -10.37 2.13
C MET A 50 10.09 -9.83 0.69
N THR A 51 11.26 -9.52 0.15
CA THR A 51 11.42 -9.04 -1.23
C THR A 51 10.87 -10.05 -2.24
N SER A 52 11.04 -11.35 -1.98
CA SER A 52 10.52 -12.41 -2.86
C SER A 52 8.99 -12.46 -2.94
N LEU A 53 8.28 -11.85 -1.98
CA LEU A 53 6.82 -11.80 -1.97
C LEU A 53 6.23 -10.78 -2.93
N HIS A 54 7.04 -9.87 -3.49
CA HIS A 54 6.55 -8.81 -4.40
C HIS A 54 5.66 -9.40 -5.51
N GLY A 55 6.10 -10.43 -6.23
CA GLY A 55 5.30 -11.02 -7.30
C GLY A 55 3.93 -11.53 -6.82
N ILE A 56 3.87 -12.13 -5.63
CA ILE A 56 2.59 -12.60 -5.06
C ILE A 56 1.67 -11.42 -4.74
N VAL A 57 2.21 -10.37 -4.12
CA VAL A 57 1.44 -9.15 -3.78
C VAL A 57 0.89 -8.49 -5.05
N THR A 58 1.71 -8.36 -6.09
CA THR A 58 1.29 -7.83 -7.40
C THR A 58 0.11 -8.58 -7.97
N GLU A 59 0.17 -9.91 -8.02
CA GLU A 59 -0.91 -10.74 -8.57
C GLU A 59 -2.20 -10.64 -7.74
N VAL A 60 -2.09 -10.53 -6.41
CA VAL A 60 -3.26 -10.34 -5.54
C VAL A 60 -3.92 -8.98 -5.79
N LEU A 61 -3.16 -7.90 -5.88
CA LEU A 61 -3.69 -6.55 -6.14
C LEU A 61 -4.33 -6.45 -7.53
N ALA A 62 -3.67 -7.01 -8.54
CA ALA A 62 -4.20 -7.05 -9.90
C ALA A 62 -5.48 -7.89 -9.97
N GLY A 63 -5.46 -9.10 -9.40
CA GLY A 63 -6.62 -10.00 -9.38
C GLY A 63 -7.83 -9.40 -8.67
N ARG A 64 -7.65 -8.70 -7.54
CA ARG A 64 -8.74 -7.98 -6.87
C ARG A 64 -9.35 -6.91 -7.75
N THR A 65 -8.51 -6.14 -8.43
CA THR A 65 -8.95 -5.07 -9.35
C THR A 65 -9.74 -5.65 -10.52
N ASP A 66 -9.22 -6.69 -11.18
CA ASP A 66 -9.85 -7.34 -12.33
C ASP A 66 -11.18 -8.02 -11.98
N LEU A 67 -11.30 -8.55 -10.75
CA LEU A 67 -12.53 -9.15 -10.24
C LEU A 67 -13.55 -8.11 -9.72
N GLY A 68 -13.22 -6.81 -9.76
CA GLY A 68 -14.09 -5.76 -9.24
C GLY A 68 -14.23 -5.76 -7.72
N LEU A 69 -13.26 -6.33 -7.01
CA LEU A 69 -13.20 -6.39 -5.55
C LEU A 69 -12.47 -5.18 -4.93
N SER A 70 -11.79 -4.37 -5.75
CA SER A 70 -11.22 -3.09 -5.35
C SER A 70 -12.29 -1.99 -5.46
N PRO A 71 -12.65 -1.28 -4.38
CA PRO A 71 -13.68 -0.25 -4.41
C PRO A 71 -13.24 0.97 -5.24
N ALA A 72 -14.20 1.64 -5.87
CA ALA A 72 -13.93 2.89 -6.57
C ALA A 72 -13.56 4.03 -5.61
N ASP A 73 -14.15 4.01 -4.41
CA ASP A 73 -13.95 4.96 -3.33
C ASP A 73 -13.39 4.19 -2.13
N PRO A 74 -12.04 4.04 -2.03
CA PRO A 74 -11.41 3.37 -0.90
C PRO A 74 -11.71 4.09 0.41
N ALA A 75 -11.83 3.34 1.51
CA ALA A 75 -12.08 3.94 2.81
C ALA A 75 -10.94 4.92 3.16
N PRO A 76 -11.24 6.07 3.82
CA PRO A 76 -10.20 7.05 4.13
C PRO A 76 -9.04 6.51 4.96
N VAL A 77 -9.33 5.54 5.81
CA VAL A 77 -8.33 4.85 6.62
C VAL A 77 -7.27 4.12 5.78
N SER A 78 -7.60 3.70 4.54
CA SER A 78 -6.67 2.99 3.67
C SER A 78 -5.45 3.83 3.31
N PHE A 79 -5.68 5.03 2.79
CA PHE A 79 -4.59 5.94 2.45
C PHE A 79 -3.97 6.61 3.68
N ASP A 80 -4.71 6.76 4.79
CA ASP A 80 -4.11 7.17 6.08
C ASP A 80 -3.07 6.15 6.55
N ASN A 81 -3.35 4.84 6.42
CA ASN A 81 -2.42 3.77 6.77
C ASN A 81 -1.19 3.76 5.84
N HIS A 82 -1.37 3.89 4.53
CA HIS A 82 -0.24 3.97 3.58
C HIS A 82 0.68 5.16 3.87
N GLU A 83 0.12 6.34 4.11
CA GLU A 83 0.89 7.51 4.54
C GLU A 83 1.57 7.29 5.89
N GLY A 84 0.89 6.62 6.82
CA GLY A 84 1.41 6.23 8.12
C GLY A 84 2.67 5.38 8.01
N VAL A 85 2.64 4.33 7.17
CA VAL A 85 3.81 3.50 6.88
C VAL A 85 4.96 4.35 6.33
N ALA A 86 4.69 5.16 5.30
CA ALA A 86 5.72 5.96 4.63
C ALA A 86 6.38 6.98 5.58
N ARG A 87 5.58 7.67 6.40
CA ARG A 87 6.07 8.64 7.40
C ARG A 87 6.85 7.93 8.51
N ALA A 88 6.34 6.83 9.05
CA ALA A 88 7.04 6.08 10.09
C ALA A 88 8.41 5.57 9.60
N ILE A 89 8.52 5.13 8.33
CA ILE A 89 9.80 4.75 7.72
C ILE A 89 10.74 5.95 7.59
N ALA A 90 10.24 7.11 7.17
CA ALA A 90 11.03 8.35 7.09
C ALA A 90 11.56 8.77 8.46
N ASP A 91 10.74 8.67 9.49
CA ASP A 91 11.06 9.00 10.88
C ASP A 91 11.86 7.90 11.60
N ARG A 92 12.13 6.77 10.93
CA ARG A 92 12.82 5.60 11.49
C ARG A 92 12.12 5.00 12.71
N ASN A 93 10.79 5.09 12.76
CA ASN A 93 9.96 4.51 13.81
C ASN A 93 9.44 3.13 13.36
N GLU A 94 10.10 2.08 13.84
CA GLU A 94 9.85 0.69 13.45
C GLU A 94 8.47 0.21 13.92
N ASP A 95 8.10 0.54 15.15
CA ASP A 95 6.85 0.12 15.77
C ASP A 95 5.64 0.69 15.01
N LEU A 96 5.67 1.99 14.70
CA LEU A 96 4.59 2.60 13.91
C LEU A 96 4.55 2.08 12.47
N ALA A 97 5.71 1.84 11.84
CA ALA A 97 5.74 1.30 10.49
C ALA A 97 5.07 -0.09 10.43
N GLU A 98 5.34 -0.93 11.43
CA GLU A 98 4.72 -2.24 11.59
C GLU A 98 3.20 -2.11 11.85
N GLU A 99 2.80 -1.24 12.79
CA GLU A 99 1.41 -1.02 13.15
C GLU A 99 0.56 -0.62 11.93
N TYR A 100 1.02 0.37 11.15
CA TYR A 100 0.31 0.82 9.96
C TYR A 100 0.32 -0.23 8.84
N ALA A 101 1.44 -0.94 8.64
CA ALA A 101 1.49 -1.99 7.61
C ALA A 101 0.54 -3.15 7.93
N ARG A 102 0.44 -3.51 9.22
CA ARG A 102 -0.54 -4.48 9.70
C ARG A 102 -1.97 -3.99 9.49
N ALA A 103 -2.24 -2.70 9.74
CA ALA A 103 -3.55 -2.11 9.53
C ALA A 103 -4.02 -2.19 8.06
N VAL A 104 -3.11 -1.98 7.09
CA VAL A 104 -3.40 -2.17 5.65
C VAL A 104 -3.88 -3.60 5.37
N VAL A 105 -3.20 -4.61 5.92
CA VAL A 105 -3.58 -6.02 5.71
C VAL A 105 -4.92 -6.35 6.36
N LEU A 106 -5.14 -5.83 7.57
CA LEU A 106 -6.39 -6.06 8.30
C LEU A 106 -7.59 -5.43 7.61
N GLU A 107 -7.44 -4.24 7.02
CA GLU A 107 -8.50 -3.62 6.22
C GLU A 107 -9.01 -4.55 5.11
N VAL A 108 -8.10 -5.07 4.28
CA VAL A 108 -8.46 -6.01 3.22
C VAL A 108 -9.09 -7.28 3.78
N TRP A 109 -8.60 -7.77 4.92
CA TRP A 109 -9.18 -8.93 5.59
C TRP A 109 -10.63 -8.69 6.03
N HIS A 110 -10.92 -7.50 6.56
CA HIS A 110 -12.28 -7.11 6.95
C HIS A 110 -13.20 -6.99 5.73
N GLU A 111 -12.74 -6.34 4.65
CA GLU A 111 -13.50 -6.23 3.40
C GLU A 111 -13.88 -7.59 2.80
N LEU A 112 -12.97 -8.57 2.84
CA LEU A 112 -13.23 -9.92 2.35
C LEU A 112 -14.12 -10.74 3.28
N GLY A 113 -14.12 -10.45 4.58
CA GLY A 113 -14.96 -11.14 5.56
C GLY A 113 -16.42 -10.70 5.54
N ASP A 114 -16.70 -9.52 4.98
CA ASP A 114 -18.04 -8.94 4.81
C ASP A 114 -18.72 -9.34 3.48
N LEU A 115 -18.04 -10.13 2.63
CA LEU A 115 -18.57 -10.74 1.39
C LEU A 115 -19.33 -12.06 1.67
#